data_AF-A0A535E3A1-F1
#
_entry.id   AF-A0A535E3A1-F1
#
_cell.length_a   1.000
_cell.length_b   1.000
_cell.length_c   1.000
_cell.angle_alpha   90.00
_cell.angle_beta   90.00
_cell.angle_gamma   90.00
#
_symmetry.space_group_name_H-M   'P 1'
#
loop_
_entity.id
_entity.type
_entity.pdbx_description
1 polymer ?
#
loop_
_entity_poly.entity_id
_entity_poly.type
_entity_poly.pdbx_seq_one_letter_code
_entity_poly.pdbx_strand_id
1 'polypeptide(L)'
;MVGSSILATLIAPRHRELFEGVLAALAAGQAMGPGRDGHTLRVAALHRSGREVALEMSLSPVAHPASAASVVAFCREVPRADERPAPPAAASAASTGLARYRVDTRGSQLAFSCAFMKFMTVHGRFRDFSGWVEVEGRDLRTVRAECRIRTASVDTGSLDRDYHLCSPDFFAVERYPEMVFRSTAVRALGDERFRLFGELTIRSVTRPIRLEVRLEDWEVDGSGVERATLTGLTVIRRLDWFLDWERALRAGRWIVGDEVKLDLVIIVVRRPEASAGPVAWLPSASR
;
A
#
# COMPACT_ATOMS: atom_id res chain seq x y z
N MET A 1 36.84 1.16 -24.50
CA MET A 1 36.47 0.95 -23.08
C MET A 1 35.31 1.89 -22.79
N VAL A 2 34.07 1.44 -22.99
CA VAL A 2 32.86 2.29 -22.89
C VAL A 2 31.78 1.53 -22.13
N GLY A 3 31.45 2.07 -20.95
CA GLY A 3 30.10 2.19 -20.39
C GLY A 3 29.26 0.93 -20.23
N SER A 4 29.43 0.22 -19.11
CA SER A 4 28.42 -0.71 -18.61
C SER A 4 27.11 0.03 -18.35
N SER A 5 26.08 -0.27 -19.13
CA SER A 5 24.71 0.20 -18.88
C SER A 5 24.22 -0.41 -17.56
N ILE A 6 23.95 0.43 -16.56
CA ILE A 6 23.39 -0.02 -15.29
C ILE A 6 21.91 -0.36 -15.52
N LEU A 7 21.62 -1.64 -15.71
CA LEU A 7 20.26 -2.18 -15.57
C LEU A 7 19.89 -2.11 -14.09
N ALA A 8 18.99 -1.20 -13.71
CA ALA A 8 18.38 -1.20 -12.38
C ALA A 8 17.25 -2.22 -12.36
N THR A 9 17.61 -3.48 -12.09
CA THR A 9 16.69 -4.62 -12.10
C THR A 9 16.02 -4.78 -10.73
N LEU A 10 14.74 -4.41 -10.61
CA LEU A 10 13.89 -4.79 -9.46
C LEU A 10 13.34 -6.21 -9.69
N ILE A 11 14.20 -7.21 -9.52
CA ILE A 11 13.81 -8.62 -9.59
C ILE A 11 14.06 -9.25 -8.23
N ALA A 12 13.03 -9.92 -7.68
CA ALA A 12 13.18 -10.67 -6.45
C ALA A 12 14.38 -11.64 -6.60
N PRO A 13 15.28 -11.76 -5.60
CA PRO A 13 16.56 -12.47 -5.74
C PRO A 13 16.45 -13.87 -6.36
N ARG A 14 15.35 -14.58 -6.09
CA ARG A 14 15.02 -15.92 -6.61
C ARG A 14 14.82 -16.02 -8.13
N HIS A 15 14.65 -14.90 -8.84
CA HIS A 15 14.38 -14.89 -10.30
C HIS A 15 15.51 -14.25 -11.13
N ARG A 16 16.62 -13.87 -10.49
CA ARG A 16 17.73 -13.14 -11.14
C ARG A 16 18.43 -13.96 -12.23
N GLU A 17 18.72 -15.23 -11.96
CA GLU A 17 19.40 -16.12 -12.92
C GLU A 17 18.53 -16.41 -14.16
N LEU A 18 17.22 -16.60 -13.97
CA LEU A 18 16.27 -16.79 -15.07
C LEU A 18 16.20 -15.56 -15.97
N PHE A 19 16.20 -14.37 -15.37
CA PHE A 19 16.18 -13.11 -16.10
C PHE A 19 17.44 -12.87 -16.93
N GLU A 20 18.62 -13.15 -16.37
CA GLU A 20 19.90 -13.04 -17.09
C GLU A 20 19.93 -13.98 -18.30
N GLY A 21 19.35 -15.18 -18.19
CA GLY A 21 19.20 -16.12 -19.31
C GLY A 21 18.29 -15.60 -20.43
N VAL A 22 17.16 -14.96 -20.08
CA VAL A 22 16.25 -14.38 -21.09
C VAL A 22 16.86 -13.18 -21.80
N LEU A 23 17.58 -12.30 -21.08
CA LEU A 23 18.29 -11.19 -21.70
C LEU A 23 19.38 -11.67 -22.66
N ALA A 24 20.12 -12.73 -22.31
CA ALA A 24 21.11 -13.33 -23.19
C ALA A 24 20.47 -13.91 -24.47
N ALA A 25 19.31 -14.55 -24.36
CA ALA A 25 18.56 -15.07 -25.50
C ALA A 25 18.00 -13.95 -26.41
N LEU A 26 17.53 -12.84 -25.84
CA LEU A 26 17.08 -11.66 -26.58
C LEU A 26 18.23 -10.95 -27.29
N ALA A 27 19.40 -10.85 -26.66
CA ALA A 27 20.61 -10.27 -27.28
C ALA A 27 21.16 -11.12 -28.44
N ALA A 28 20.86 -12.43 -28.45
CA ALA A 28 21.27 -13.36 -29.51
C ALA A 28 20.34 -13.35 -30.75
N GLY A 29 19.30 -12.50 -30.78
CA GLY A 29 18.54 -12.22 -32.01
C GLY A 29 17.53 -13.30 -32.44
N GLN A 30 17.04 -14.15 -31.54
CA GLN A 30 15.97 -15.09 -31.88
C GLN A 30 14.62 -14.36 -32.01
N ALA A 31 14.00 -14.46 -33.20
CA ALA A 31 12.80 -13.74 -33.56
C ALA A 31 11.55 -14.25 -32.80
N MET A 32 10.87 -13.33 -32.09
CA MET A 32 9.51 -13.53 -31.57
C MET A 32 8.53 -12.70 -32.39
N GLY A 33 7.39 -13.31 -32.73
CA GLY A 33 6.37 -12.79 -33.66
C GLY A 33 5.74 -11.44 -33.26
N PRO A 34 4.94 -10.84 -34.15
CA PRO A 34 4.57 -9.44 -34.04
C PRO A 34 3.39 -9.25 -33.08
N GLY A 35 3.58 -8.39 -32.07
CA GLY A 35 2.53 -7.81 -31.25
C GLY A 35 2.86 -6.34 -30.98
N ARG A 36 1.98 -5.42 -31.41
CA ARG A 36 2.15 -3.97 -31.26
C ARG A 36 1.82 -3.53 -29.82
N ASP A 37 2.59 -2.53 -29.36
CA ASP A 37 2.40 -1.67 -28.18
C ASP A 37 2.72 -2.29 -26.80
N GLY A 38 3.95 -2.04 -26.32
CA GLY A 38 4.44 -2.45 -25.01
C GLY A 38 4.91 -3.91 -25.00
N HIS A 39 6.22 -4.15 -24.91
CA HIS A 39 6.77 -5.51 -25.02
C HIS A 39 6.48 -6.33 -23.76
N THR A 40 5.31 -6.95 -23.69
CA THR A 40 5.02 -8.06 -22.78
C THR A 40 5.42 -9.37 -23.47
N LEU A 41 6.50 -9.98 -23.02
CA LEU A 41 7.02 -11.26 -23.49
C LEU A 41 6.54 -12.37 -22.56
N ARG A 42 5.93 -13.41 -23.13
CA ARG A 42 5.69 -14.66 -22.40
C ARG A 42 6.86 -15.59 -22.67
N VAL A 43 7.56 -15.97 -21.60
CA VAL A 43 8.75 -16.82 -21.69
C VAL A 43 8.55 -18.04 -20.80
N ALA A 44 8.87 -19.21 -21.32
CA ALA A 44 8.93 -20.43 -20.53
C ALA A 44 10.34 -20.56 -19.94
N ALA A 45 10.43 -20.66 -18.62
CA ALA A 45 11.67 -20.83 -17.88
C ALA A 45 11.71 -22.21 -17.24
N LEU A 46 12.86 -22.90 -17.33
CA LEU A 46 13.09 -24.15 -16.62
C LEU A 46 13.59 -23.87 -15.20
N HIS A 47 12.78 -24.23 -14.21
CA HIS A 47 13.20 -24.24 -12.80
C HIS A 47 14.24 -25.35 -12.58
N ARG A 48 15.16 -25.19 -11.61
CA ARG A 48 16.20 -26.20 -11.29
C ARG A 48 15.66 -27.60 -10.97
N SER A 49 14.38 -27.69 -10.60
CA SER A 49 13.68 -28.97 -10.39
C SER A 49 13.22 -29.65 -11.69
N GLY A 50 13.58 -29.13 -12.87
CA GLY A 50 13.10 -29.60 -14.18
C GLY A 50 11.69 -29.14 -14.54
N ARG A 51 11.05 -28.31 -13.71
CA ARG A 51 9.68 -27.82 -13.92
C ARG A 51 9.68 -26.58 -14.82
N GLU A 52 8.91 -26.62 -15.89
CA GLU A 52 8.68 -25.44 -16.76
C GLU A 52 7.78 -24.42 -16.05
N VAL A 53 8.07 -23.13 -16.18
CA VAL A 53 7.36 -22.03 -15.51
C VAL A 53 7.08 -20.95 -16.56
N ALA A 54 5.81 -20.58 -16.71
CA ALA A 54 5.42 -19.49 -17.59
C ALA A 54 5.66 -18.15 -16.88
N LEU A 55 6.51 -17.32 -17.46
CA LEU A 55 6.80 -15.96 -16.98
C LEU A 55 6.21 -14.94 -17.95
N GLU A 56 5.62 -13.90 -17.40
CA GLU A 56 5.25 -12.70 -18.14
C GLU A 56 6.25 -11.60 -17.81
N MET A 57 6.92 -11.09 -18.84
CA MET A 57 7.96 -10.07 -18.74
C MET A 57 7.50 -8.81 -19.47
N SER A 58 7.35 -7.70 -18.76
CA SER A 58 7.02 -6.41 -19.39
C SER A 58 8.25 -5.51 -19.40
N LEU A 59 8.68 -5.08 -20.59
CA LEU A 59 9.80 -4.17 -20.79
C LEU A 59 9.29 -2.75 -21.06
N SER A 60 9.75 -1.78 -20.28
CA SER A 60 9.43 -0.37 -20.44
C SER A 60 10.70 0.46 -20.63
N PRO A 61 10.79 1.28 -21.69
CA PRO A 61 11.92 2.19 -21.87
C PRO A 61 11.85 3.30 -20.81
N VAL A 62 12.99 3.63 -20.22
CA VAL A 62 13.17 4.76 -19.31
C VAL A 62 14.25 5.65 -19.88
N ALA A 63 13.94 6.94 -20.04
CA ALA A 63 14.92 7.93 -20.45
C ALA A 63 15.89 8.19 -19.29
N HIS A 64 17.18 7.90 -19.50
CA HIS A 64 18.23 8.19 -18.54
C HIS A 64 19.06 9.38 -19.03
N PRO A 65 19.36 10.39 -18.20
CA PRO A 65 19.99 11.64 -18.64
C PRO A 65 21.45 11.49 -19.10
N ALA A 66 22.08 10.34 -18.87
CA ALA A 66 23.51 10.11 -19.15
C ALA A 66 23.82 8.88 -20.04
N SER A 67 22.82 8.19 -20.60
CA SER A 67 23.08 7.11 -21.58
C SER A 67 21.97 6.99 -22.62
N ALA A 68 22.33 6.50 -23.81
CA ALA A 68 21.37 6.15 -24.84
C ALA A 68 20.61 4.89 -24.41
N ALA A 69 19.42 5.11 -23.85
CA ALA A 69 18.43 4.13 -23.38
C ALA A 69 18.76 3.39 -22.06
N SER A 70 17.76 3.37 -21.17
CA SER A 70 17.65 2.43 -20.06
C SER A 70 16.33 1.69 -20.20
N VAL A 71 16.27 0.40 -19.83
CA VAL A 71 15.03 -0.40 -19.88
C VAL A 71 14.76 -0.92 -18.48
N VAL A 72 13.52 -0.76 -18.00
CA VAL A 72 13.03 -1.40 -16.79
C VAL A 72 12.23 -2.64 -17.19
N ALA A 73 12.55 -3.77 -16.58
CA ALA A 73 11.86 -5.04 -16.81
C ALA A 73 11.10 -5.46 -15.54
N PHE A 74 9.82 -5.80 -15.70
CA PHE A 74 8.99 -6.39 -14.66
C PHE A 74 8.72 -7.86 -15.02
N CYS A 75 8.97 -8.78 -14.10
CA CYS A 75 8.70 -10.21 -14.30
C CYS A 75 7.71 -10.73 -13.25
N ARG A 76 6.68 -11.47 -13.68
CA ARG A 76 5.78 -12.23 -12.79
C ARG A 76 5.54 -13.64 -13.34
N GLU A 77 5.29 -14.60 -12.44
CA GLU A 77 4.86 -15.95 -12.81
C GLU A 77 3.39 -15.93 -13.23
N VAL A 78 3.06 -16.64 -14.30
CA VAL A 78 1.69 -16.86 -14.77
C VAL A 78 1.25 -18.24 -14.26
N PRO A 79 0.25 -18.33 -13.35
CA PRO A 79 -0.25 -19.61 -12.88
C PRO A 79 -0.74 -20.48 -14.03
N ARG A 80 -0.50 -21.80 -13.96
CA ARG A 80 -1.04 -22.73 -14.98
C ARG A 80 -2.57 -22.69 -14.98
N ALA A 81 -3.18 -22.98 -16.13
CA ALA A 81 -4.64 -23.05 -16.25
C ALA A 81 -5.30 -24.01 -15.24
N ASP A 82 -4.57 -25.06 -14.82
CA ASP A 82 -5.01 -26.05 -13.82
C ASP A 82 -4.78 -25.60 -12.36
N GLU A 83 -4.02 -24.54 -12.10
CA GLU A 83 -3.85 -23.91 -10.77
C GLU A 83 -4.80 -22.73 -10.57
N ARG A 84 -5.71 -22.49 -11.53
CA ARG A 84 -6.78 -21.51 -11.37
C ARG A 84 -7.72 -22.05 -10.29
N PRO A 85 -7.87 -21.39 -9.12
CA PRO A 85 -8.91 -21.78 -8.19
C PRO A 85 -10.23 -21.79 -8.96
N ALA A 86 -11.04 -22.83 -8.75
CA ALA A 86 -12.36 -22.94 -9.37
C ALA A 86 -13.08 -21.58 -9.24
N PRO A 87 -13.74 -21.09 -10.31
CA PRO A 87 -14.53 -19.87 -10.18
C PRO A 87 -15.43 -20.04 -8.95
N PRO A 88 -15.49 -19.03 -8.05
CA PRO A 88 -16.27 -19.18 -6.84
C PRO A 88 -17.66 -19.65 -7.25
N ALA A 89 -18.08 -20.79 -6.69
CA ALA A 89 -19.45 -21.24 -6.82
C ALA A 89 -20.32 -20.02 -6.57
N ALA A 90 -21.20 -19.69 -7.51
CA ALA A 90 -22.14 -18.60 -7.35
C ALA A 90 -22.92 -18.84 -6.05
N ALA A 91 -22.54 -18.13 -5.00
CA ALA A 91 -23.17 -18.11 -3.69
C ALA A 91 -23.38 -16.62 -3.39
N SER A 92 -24.53 -16.09 -3.79
CA SER A 92 -25.80 -16.10 -3.06
C SER A 92 -25.97 -14.75 -2.38
N ALA A 93 -26.94 -13.98 -2.89
CA ALA A 93 -27.47 -12.71 -2.40
C ALA A 93 -26.44 -11.71 -1.83
N ALA A 94 -26.04 -10.75 -2.66
CA ALA A 94 -25.42 -9.51 -2.19
C ALA A 94 -26.26 -8.90 -1.06
N SER A 95 -25.69 -8.81 0.14
CA SER A 95 -26.28 -8.04 1.22
C SER A 95 -26.39 -6.59 0.74
N THR A 96 -27.61 -6.15 0.45
CA THR A 96 -27.91 -4.77 0.04
C THR A 96 -27.97 -3.91 1.30
N GLY A 97 -26.82 -3.73 1.95
CA GLY A 97 -26.70 -3.01 3.20
C GLY A 97 -25.32 -2.39 3.36
N LEU A 98 -25.27 -1.25 4.04
CA LEU A 98 -24.03 -0.59 4.42
C LEU A 98 -23.28 -1.47 5.41
N ALA A 99 -22.07 -1.88 5.05
CA ALA A 99 -21.20 -2.72 5.84
C ALA A 99 -20.07 -1.88 6.43
N ARG A 100 -19.85 -1.95 7.75
CA ARG A 100 -18.70 -1.32 8.41
C ARG A 100 -17.64 -2.34 8.78
N TYR A 101 -16.44 -2.15 8.25
CA TYR A 101 -15.23 -2.90 8.55
C TYR A 101 -14.37 -2.08 9.52
N ARG A 102 -13.70 -2.75 10.46
CA ARG A 102 -12.74 -2.14 11.39
C ARG A 102 -11.33 -2.40 10.92
N VAL A 103 -10.44 -1.41 11.05
CA VAL A 103 -9.01 -1.61 10.78
C VAL A 103 -8.44 -2.62 11.78
N ASP A 104 -7.76 -3.65 11.28
CA ASP A 104 -6.91 -4.53 12.07
C ASP A 104 -5.52 -3.90 12.18
N THR A 105 -5.27 -3.20 13.29
CA THR A 105 -4.01 -2.49 13.54
C THR A 105 -2.79 -3.41 13.49
N ARG A 106 -2.92 -4.69 13.86
CA ARG A 106 -1.77 -5.62 13.89
C ARG A 106 -1.32 -6.06 12.50
N GLY A 107 -2.27 -6.19 11.57
CA GLY A 107 -2.01 -6.53 10.18
C GLY A 107 -1.78 -5.33 9.26
N SER A 108 -2.01 -4.11 9.77
CA SER A 108 -1.92 -2.87 9.01
C SER A 108 -0.60 -2.13 9.26
N GLN A 109 -0.21 -1.29 8.32
CA GLN A 109 0.98 -0.44 8.38
C GLN A 109 0.66 0.97 7.87
N LEU A 110 1.04 1.97 8.65
CA LEU A 110 1.05 3.38 8.24
C LEU A 110 2.50 3.86 8.20
N ALA A 111 3.16 3.71 7.06
CA ALA A 111 4.54 4.12 6.88
C ALA A 111 4.65 5.48 6.20
N PHE A 112 5.75 6.17 6.50
CA PHE A 112 6.14 7.39 5.81
C PHE A 112 7.63 7.41 5.52
N SER A 113 8.01 8.22 4.53
CA SER A 113 9.41 8.55 4.30
C SER A 113 9.57 10.02 3.90
N CYS A 114 10.68 10.62 4.34
CA CYS A 114 11.01 12.01 4.08
C CYS A 114 12.52 12.14 3.83
N ALA A 115 12.88 13.00 2.88
CA ALA A 115 14.29 13.33 2.65
C ALA A 115 14.89 14.06 3.86
N PHE A 116 16.14 13.78 4.16
CA PHE A 116 16.94 14.41 5.20
C PHE A 116 18.34 14.74 4.66
N MET A 117 18.81 15.97 4.89
CA MET A 117 20.04 16.54 4.37
C MET A 117 20.24 16.37 2.85
N LYS A 118 19.17 16.27 2.05
CA LYS A 118 19.16 16.03 0.59
C LYS A 118 19.70 14.67 0.09
N PHE A 119 20.45 13.92 0.90
CA PHE A 119 21.05 12.63 0.47
C PHE A 119 20.63 11.43 1.34
N MET A 120 19.95 11.66 2.47
CA MET A 120 19.40 10.59 3.31
C MET A 120 17.88 10.55 3.19
N THR A 121 17.30 9.38 3.45
CA THR A 121 15.84 9.23 3.62
C THR A 121 15.59 8.70 5.03
N VAL A 122 14.76 9.41 5.78
CA VAL A 122 14.24 8.92 7.06
C VAL A 122 12.96 8.16 6.77
N HIS A 123 12.90 6.93 7.26
CA HIS A 123 11.71 6.11 7.24
C HIS A 123 11.11 6.10 8.63
N GLY A 124 9.78 6.13 8.70
CA GLY A 124 9.07 5.99 9.95
C GLY A 124 7.71 5.35 9.75
N ARG A 125 7.06 5.07 10.88
CA ARG A 125 5.71 4.52 10.93
C ARG A 125 4.98 5.01 12.17
N PHE A 126 3.66 4.88 12.16
CA PHE A 126 2.84 5.00 13.37
C PHE A 126 2.37 3.62 13.80
N ARG A 127 2.55 3.31 15.08
CA ARG A 127 2.25 1.97 15.64
C ARG A 127 0.87 1.87 16.28
N ASP A 128 0.28 2.99 16.65
CA ASP A 128 -1.02 3.05 17.32
C ASP A 128 -2.00 3.90 16.51
N PHE A 129 -2.94 3.21 15.89
CA PHE A 129 -3.99 3.80 15.09
C PHE A 129 -5.23 2.91 15.10
N SER A 130 -6.37 3.54 14.81
CA SER A 130 -7.65 2.88 14.65
C SER A 130 -8.39 3.48 13.47
N GLY A 131 -9.37 2.76 12.95
CA GLY A 131 -10.17 3.26 11.86
C GLY A 131 -11.29 2.33 11.48
N TRP A 132 -12.06 2.79 10.51
CA TRP A 132 -13.14 2.02 9.92
C TRP A 132 -13.30 2.40 8.45
N VAL A 133 -13.85 1.45 7.69
CA VAL A 133 -14.26 1.61 6.30
C VAL A 133 -15.71 1.15 6.20
N GLU A 134 -16.55 1.96 5.58
CA GLU A 134 -17.92 1.63 5.23
C GLU A 134 -18.05 1.49 3.72
N VAL A 135 -18.83 0.51 3.28
CA VAL A 135 -19.11 0.24 1.87
C VAL A 135 -20.49 -0.39 1.75
N GLU A 136 -21.26 0.01 0.74
CA GLU A 136 -22.54 -0.60 0.41
C GLU A 136 -22.33 -1.85 -0.45
N GLY A 137 -22.65 -3.02 0.11
CA GLY A 137 -22.37 -4.30 -0.53
C GLY A 137 -20.88 -4.43 -0.88
N ARG A 138 -20.56 -4.51 -2.17
CA ARG A 138 -19.19 -4.52 -2.71
C ARG A 138 -18.90 -3.32 -3.62
N ASP A 139 -19.75 -2.30 -3.63
CA ASP A 139 -19.54 -1.13 -4.48
C ASP A 139 -18.55 -0.14 -3.84
N LEU A 140 -17.27 -0.26 -4.23
CA LEU A 140 -16.18 0.57 -3.73
C LEU A 140 -16.34 2.07 -4.02
N ARG A 141 -17.31 2.48 -4.86
CA ARG A 141 -17.64 3.89 -5.10
C ARG A 141 -18.44 4.52 -3.96
N THR A 142 -18.95 3.70 -3.04
CA THR A 142 -19.71 4.15 -1.86
C THR A 142 -18.84 4.29 -0.61
N VAL A 143 -17.53 4.07 -0.75
CA VAL A 143 -16.59 4.00 0.37
C VAL A 143 -16.60 5.28 1.20
N ARG A 144 -16.75 5.10 2.52
CA ARG A 144 -16.43 6.10 3.54
C ARG A 144 -15.40 5.52 4.49
N ALA A 145 -14.44 6.33 4.91
CA ALA A 145 -13.37 5.89 5.78
C ALA A 145 -12.98 6.98 6.77
N GLU A 146 -12.63 6.56 7.98
CA GLU A 146 -11.98 7.41 8.98
C GLU A 146 -10.82 6.65 9.61
N CYS A 147 -9.69 7.33 9.80
CA CYS A 147 -8.56 6.80 10.55
C CYS A 147 -8.11 7.83 11.59
N ARG A 148 -7.92 7.38 12.82
CA ARG A 148 -7.31 8.14 13.92
C ARG A 148 -5.96 7.52 14.25
N ILE A 149 -4.92 8.34 14.34
CA ILE A 149 -3.56 7.89 14.55
C ILE A 149 -3.02 8.63 15.76
N ARG A 150 -2.52 7.90 16.77
CA ARG A 150 -1.88 8.53 17.93
C ARG A 150 -0.47 8.97 17.53
N THR A 151 -0.24 10.28 17.54
CA THR A 151 1.00 10.87 17.04
C THR A 151 2.21 10.50 17.91
N ALA A 152 2.01 10.26 19.21
CA ALA A 152 3.03 9.75 20.13
C ALA A 152 3.54 8.33 19.79
N SER A 153 2.85 7.61 18.90
CA SER A 153 3.26 6.25 18.48
C SER A 153 4.26 6.23 17.33
N VAL A 154 4.73 7.42 16.90
CA VAL A 154 5.75 7.56 15.86
C VAL A 154 6.99 6.74 16.22
N ASP A 155 7.52 6.06 15.21
CA ASP A 155 8.71 5.24 15.32
C ASP A 155 9.52 5.41 14.04
N THR A 156 10.69 6.02 14.17
CA THR A 156 11.67 6.19 13.09
C THR A 156 12.95 5.38 13.34
N GLY A 157 12.93 4.48 14.32
CA GLY A 157 14.11 3.73 14.77
C GLY A 157 15.16 4.57 15.52
N SER A 158 14.84 5.80 15.91
CA SER A 158 15.73 6.68 16.67
C SER A 158 14.95 7.37 17.79
N LEU A 159 15.23 6.96 19.03
CA LEU A 159 14.52 7.48 20.21
C LEU A 159 14.59 9.01 20.29
N ASP A 160 15.77 9.61 20.11
CA ASP A 160 15.94 11.07 20.17
C ASP A 160 15.08 11.80 19.13
N ARG A 161 15.01 11.27 17.91
CA ARG A 161 14.17 11.84 16.85
C ARG A 161 12.69 11.65 17.16
N ASP A 162 12.30 10.49 17.65
CA ASP A 162 10.90 10.19 18.00
C ASP A 162 10.43 11.10 19.16
N TYR A 163 11.29 11.33 20.16
CA TYR A 163 11.03 12.33 21.22
C TYR A 163 10.88 13.75 20.66
N HIS A 164 11.75 14.16 19.74
CA HIS A 164 11.65 15.48 19.12
C HIS A 164 10.38 15.62 18.25
N LEU A 165 10.00 14.59 17.48
CA LEU A 165 8.76 14.59 16.71
C LEU A 165 7.52 14.72 17.61
N CYS A 166 7.58 14.23 18.84
CA CYS A 166 6.50 14.38 19.81
C CYS A 166 6.41 15.80 20.43
N SER A 167 7.48 16.60 20.33
CA SER A 167 7.58 17.90 21.00
C SER A 167 6.62 18.96 20.43
N PRO A 168 6.43 20.10 21.11
CA PRO A 168 5.66 21.24 20.61
C PRO A 168 6.12 21.80 19.25
N ASP A 169 7.39 21.59 18.89
CA ASP A 169 7.98 22.08 17.64
C ASP A 169 7.50 21.28 16.42
N PHE A 170 6.99 20.07 16.65
CA PHE A 170 6.47 19.19 15.59
C PHE A 170 5.02 18.80 15.83
N PHE A 171 4.74 17.57 16.30
CA PHE A 171 3.35 17.10 16.48
C PHE A 171 2.63 17.68 17.69
N ALA A 172 3.38 18.17 18.70
CA ALA A 172 2.83 18.74 19.93
C ALA A 172 1.82 17.80 20.61
N VAL A 173 2.22 16.55 20.85
CA VAL A 173 1.33 15.41 21.16
C VAL A 173 0.50 15.60 22.44
N GLU A 174 1.01 16.36 23.41
CA GLU A 174 0.28 16.71 24.63
C GLU A 174 -0.97 17.55 24.34
N ARG A 175 -0.92 18.41 23.32
CA ARG A 175 -2.04 19.27 22.92
C ARG A 175 -2.88 18.64 21.80
N TYR A 176 -2.23 17.87 20.93
CA TYR A 176 -2.84 17.24 19.77
C TYR A 176 -2.45 15.76 19.72
N PRO A 177 -3.10 14.91 20.54
CA PRO A 177 -2.69 13.51 20.71
C PRO A 177 -2.98 12.65 19.46
N GLU A 178 -3.85 13.13 18.57
CA GLU A 178 -4.28 12.39 17.39
C GLU A 178 -4.18 13.25 16.13
N MET A 179 -3.78 12.60 15.03
CA MET A 179 -4.05 13.06 13.66
C MET A 179 -5.20 12.24 13.09
N VAL A 180 -6.07 12.88 12.30
CA VAL A 180 -7.33 12.26 11.83
C VAL A 180 -7.47 12.44 10.33
N PHE A 181 -7.68 11.33 9.63
CA PHE A 181 -8.08 11.30 8.22
C PHE A 181 -9.57 10.99 8.10
N ARG A 182 -10.28 11.71 7.24
CA ARG A 182 -11.69 11.45 6.86
C ARG A 182 -11.86 11.52 5.36
N SER A 183 -12.40 10.47 4.75
CA SER A 183 -12.69 10.49 3.32
C SER A 183 -13.86 11.42 2.99
N THR A 184 -13.78 12.11 1.87
CA THR A 184 -14.83 13.00 1.36
C THR A 184 -15.41 12.52 0.03
N ALA A 185 -14.61 11.84 -0.79
CA ALA A 185 -15.05 11.26 -2.05
C ALA A 185 -14.14 10.12 -2.49
N VAL A 186 -14.66 9.25 -3.35
CA VAL A 186 -13.90 8.20 -4.00
C VAL A 186 -14.17 8.22 -5.51
N ARG A 187 -13.14 7.98 -6.31
CA ARG A 187 -13.25 7.84 -7.76
C ARG A 187 -12.61 6.52 -8.20
N ALA A 188 -13.38 5.67 -8.86
CA ALA A 188 -12.85 4.47 -9.49
C ALA A 188 -11.92 4.81 -10.65
N LEU A 189 -10.81 4.09 -10.74
CA LEU A 189 -9.82 4.19 -11.82
C LEU A 189 -9.77 2.90 -12.67
N GLY A 190 -10.44 1.83 -12.24
CA GLY A 190 -10.41 0.51 -12.88
C GLY A 190 -9.32 -0.40 -12.30
N ASP A 191 -9.39 -1.70 -12.60
CA ASP A 191 -8.43 -2.73 -12.13
C ASP A 191 -8.22 -2.73 -10.60
N GLU A 192 -9.31 -2.66 -9.84
CA GLU A 192 -9.27 -2.57 -8.37
C GLU A 192 -8.49 -1.35 -7.84
N ARG A 193 -8.32 -0.31 -8.66
CA ARG A 193 -7.70 0.97 -8.27
C ARG A 193 -8.74 2.07 -8.12
N PHE A 194 -8.52 2.89 -7.11
CA PHE A 194 -9.39 4.00 -6.74
C PHE A 194 -8.55 5.18 -6.28
N ARG A 195 -9.12 6.36 -6.42
CA ARG A 195 -8.60 7.59 -5.86
C ARG A 195 -9.50 8.00 -4.71
N LEU A 196 -8.97 7.95 -3.50
CA LEU A 196 -9.67 8.37 -2.29
C LEU A 196 -9.27 9.81 -1.96
N PHE A 197 -10.25 10.68 -1.95
CA PHE A 197 -10.10 12.06 -1.49
C PHE A 197 -10.52 12.12 -0.02
N GLY A 198 -9.83 12.94 0.75
CA GLY A 198 -10.20 13.16 2.14
C GLY A 198 -9.49 14.34 2.74
N GLU A 199 -9.81 14.59 4.00
CA GLU A 199 -9.21 15.64 4.80
C GLU A 199 -8.31 15.00 5.85
N LEU A 200 -7.07 15.47 5.91
CA LEU A 200 -6.12 15.09 6.95
C LEU A 200 -5.92 16.27 7.90
N THR A 201 -6.23 16.01 9.16
CA THR A 201 -6.03 16.95 10.27
C THR A 201 -4.77 16.56 11.02
N ILE A 202 -3.80 17.46 11.06
CA ILE A 202 -2.59 17.35 11.90
C ILE A 202 -2.55 18.61 12.77
N ARG A 203 -2.45 18.42 14.08
CA ARG A 203 -2.64 19.50 15.06
C ARG A 203 -4.01 20.17 14.87
N SER A 204 -4.04 21.49 14.73
CA SER A 204 -5.25 22.29 14.50
C SER A 204 -5.50 22.61 13.02
N VAL A 205 -4.77 21.98 12.10
CA VAL A 205 -4.82 22.32 10.67
C VAL A 205 -5.36 21.13 9.88
N THR A 206 -6.39 21.39 9.09
CA THR A 206 -7.01 20.41 8.20
C THR A 206 -6.70 20.78 6.75
N ARG A 207 -6.22 19.82 5.97
CA ARG A 207 -5.95 20.00 4.54
C ARG A 207 -6.48 18.82 3.72
N PRO A 208 -6.94 19.06 2.49
CA PRO A 208 -7.33 17.98 1.59
C PRO A 208 -6.08 17.20 1.16
N ILE A 209 -6.21 15.87 1.12
CA ILE A 209 -5.22 14.97 0.55
C ILE A 209 -5.90 14.02 -0.44
N ARG A 210 -5.07 13.39 -1.27
CA ARG A 210 -5.48 12.42 -2.26
C ARG A 210 -4.65 11.17 -2.11
N LEU A 211 -5.28 10.02 -1.89
CA LEU A 211 -4.65 8.71 -1.82
C LEU A 211 -4.95 7.94 -3.11
N GLU A 212 -3.91 7.40 -3.74
CA GLU A 212 -4.09 6.35 -4.75
C GLU A 212 -4.16 5.02 -4.00
N VAL A 213 -5.30 4.35 -4.09
CA VAL A 213 -5.63 3.15 -3.32
C VAL A 213 -5.86 1.98 -4.26
N ARG A 214 -5.40 0.79 -3.89
CA ARG A 214 -5.70 -0.46 -4.59
C ARG A 214 -6.29 -1.47 -3.63
N LEU A 215 -7.38 -2.12 -4.04
CA LEU A 215 -7.85 -3.33 -3.37
C LEU A 215 -6.99 -4.50 -3.86
N GLU A 216 -6.25 -5.12 -2.94
CA GLU A 216 -5.42 -6.28 -3.27
C GLU A 216 -6.23 -7.57 -3.17
N ASP A 217 -7.06 -7.67 -2.14
CA ASP A 217 -7.85 -8.86 -1.86
C ASP A 217 -9.09 -8.53 -1.01
N TRP A 218 -10.16 -9.33 -1.18
CA TRP A 218 -11.37 -9.30 -0.38
C TRP A 218 -11.99 -10.69 -0.26
N GLU A 219 -11.77 -11.31 0.90
CA GLU A 219 -12.16 -12.68 1.20
C GLU A 219 -13.21 -12.75 2.32
N VAL A 220 -13.94 -13.87 2.33
CA VAL A 220 -14.81 -14.27 3.43
C VAL A 220 -14.34 -15.66 3.86
N ASP A 221 -13.94 -15.79 5.12
CA ASP A 221 -13.50 -17.10 5.63
C ASP A 221 -14.67 -18.02 5.95
N GLY A 222 -14.38 -19.30 6.21
CA GLY A 222 -15.40 -20.30 6.53
C GLY A 222 -16.21 -20.02 7.81
N SER A 223 -15.78 -19.07 8.64
CA SER A 223 -16.51 -18.60 9.83
C SER A 223 -17.38 -17.37 9.56
N GLY A 224 -17.39 -16.87 8.33
CA GLY A 224 -18.13 -15.68 7.93
C GLY A 224 -17.43 -14.36 8.26
N VAL A 225 -16.18 -14.39 8.73
CA VAL A 225 -15.39 -13.17 8.90
C VAL A 225 -14.92 -12.71 7.53
N GLU A 226 -15.23 -11.47 7.22
CA GLU A 226 -14.79 -10.83 5.99
C GLU A 226 -13.52 -10.03 6.25
N ARG A 227 -12.60 -10.09 5.30
CA ARG A 227 -11.33 -9.36 5.33
C ARG A 227 -11.07 -8.74 3.97
N ALA A 228 -10.62 -7.50 3.97
CA ALA A 228 -10.10 -6.84 2.78
C ALA A 228 -8.72 -6.22 3.06
N THR A 229 -7.83 -6.33 2.08
CA THR A 229 -6.48 -5.74 2.12
C THR A 229 -6.37 -4.65 1.07
N LEU A 230 -6.01 -3.44 1.51
CA LEU A 230 -5.82 -2.28 0.64
C LEU A 230 -4.39 -1.76 0.73
N THR A 231 -3.80 -1.39 -0.40
CA THR A 231 -2.57 -0.60 -0.44
C THR A 231 -2.89 0.85 -0.78
N GLY A 232 -2.15 1.79 -0.19
CA GLY A 232 -2.38 3.22 -0.36
C GLY A 232 -1.08 4.00 -0.51
N LEU A 233 -1.01 4.89 -1.49
CA LEU A 233 0.15 5.74 -1.73
C LEU A 233 -0.26 7.20 -1.90
N THR A 234 0.52 8.11 -1.30
CA THR A 234 0.44 9.54 -1.60
C THR A 234 1.73 10.28 -1.24
N VAL A 235 1.80 11.53 -1.65
CA VAL A 235 2.82 12.49 -1.21
C VAL A 235 2.09 13.72 -0.67
N ILE A 236 2.43 14.11 0.55
CA ILE A 236 1.95 15.34 1.17
C ILE A 236 3.11 16.30 1.40
N ARG A 237 2.81 17.59 1.62
CA ARG A 237 3.79 18.62 1.97
C ARG A 237 3.65 18.98 3.44
N ARG A 238 4.64 18.69 4.26
CA ARG A 238 4.55 18.93 5.72
C ARG A 238 4.31 20.41 6.05
N LEU A 239 4.78 21.31 5.19
CA LEU A 239 4.62 22.75 5.39
C LEU A 239 3.16 23.22 5.25
N ASP A 240 2.29 22.45 4.57
CA ASP A 240 0.86 22.77 4.47
C ASP A 240 0.14 22.73 5.83
N TRP A 241 0.71 21.99 6.80
CA TRP A 241 0.28 21.91 8.20
C TRP A 241 1.13 22.75 9.15
N PHE A 242 1.98 23.62 8.63
CA PHE A 242 2.93 24.44 9.40
C PHE A 242 3.87 23.62 10.29
N LEU A 243 4.20 22.39 9.89
CA LEU A 243 5.24 21.59 10.53
C LEU A 243 6.60 22.10 10.09
N ASP A 244 6.94 23.33 10.44
CA ASP A 244 8.11 24.09 10.00
C ASP A 244 9.09 24.34 11.17
N TRP A 245 9.78 23.28 11.60
CA TRP A 245 10.76 23.38 12.69
C TRP A 245 12.00 24.22 12.29
N GLU A 246 12.31 24.28 10.99
CA GLU A 246 13.56 24.87 10.48
C GLU A 246 13.52 26.39 10.46
N ARG A 247 12.33 26.98 10.45
CA ARG A 247 12.16 28.43 10.65
C ARG A 247 12.68 28.90 12.02
N ALA A 248 12.82 28.00 13.00
CA ALA A 248 13.52 28.29 14.26
C ALA A 248 15.05 28.39 14.09
N LEU A 249 15.63 27.67 13.12
CA LEU A 249 17.06 27.70 12.78
C LEU A 249 17.32 28.71 11.66
N ARG A 250 17.57 29.98 12.04
CA ARG A 250 17.72 31.19 11.19
C ARG A 250 18.78 31.18 10.04
N ALA A 251 19.16 30.05 9.45
CA ALA A 251 20.29 29.95 8.53
C ALA A 251 19.98 29.38 7.13
N GLY A 252 18.72 29.36 6.69
CA GLY A 252 18.37 29.17 5.27
C GLY A 252 18.79 27.83 4.64
N ARG A 253 19.10 26.80 5.44
CA ARG A 253 19.40 25.45 4.96
C ARG A 253 18.28 24.52 5.40
N TRP A 254 17.41 24.15 4.46
CA TRP A 254 16.40 23.12 4.73
C TRP A 254 17.09 21.77 4.91
N ILE A 255 16.98 21.18 6.09
CA ILE A 255 17.58 19.90 6.48
C ILE A 255 16.57 18.77 6.23
N VAL A 256 15.28 19.00 6.39
CA VAL A 256 14.19 18.04 6.22
C VAL A 256 13.39 18.43 4.98
N GLY A 257 13.17 17.49 4.07
CA GLY A 257 12.34 17.70 2.88
C GLY A 257 10.91 18.13 3.23
N ASP A 258 10.29 18.90 2.35
CA ASP A 258 8.86 19.25 2.50
C ASP A 258 7.97 18.05 2.13
N GLU A 259 8.36 17.30 1.10
CA GLU A 259 7.61 16.13 0.64
C GLU A 259 7.77 14.94 1.59
N VAL A 260 6.63 14.47 2.08
CA VAL A 260 6.48 13.26 2.88
C VAL A 260 5.68 12.25 2.08
N LYS A 261 6.33 11.15 1.71
CA LYS A 261 5.67 10.03 1.04
C LYS A 261 4.97 9.18 2.10
N LEU A 262 3.71 8.83 1.87
CA LEU A 262 2.94 7.92 2.70
C LEU A 262 2.74 6.61 1.95
N ASP A 263 3.01 5.50 2.64
CA ASP A 263 2.90 4.13 2.14
C ASP A 263 2.09 3.32 3.15
N LEU A 264 0.91 2.87 2.72
CA LEU A 264 -0.11 2.31 3.57
C LEU A 264 -0.42 0.88 3.14
N VAL A 265 -0.49 -0.02 4.12
CA VAL A 265 -1.11 -1.34 3.97
C VAL A 265 -2.21 -1.41 5.02
N ILE A 266 -3.47 -1.46 4.59
CA ILE A 266 -4.61 -1.44 5.50
C ILE A 266 -5.37 -2.75 5.37
N ILE A 267 -5.46 -3.48 6.47
CA ILE A 267 -6.32 -4.65 6.59
C ILE A 267 -7.55 -4.23 7.36
N VAL A 268 -8.72 -4.46 6.78
CA VAL A 268 -10.00 -4.23 7.44
C VAL A 268 -10.76 -5.54 7.60
N VAL A 269 -11.44 -5.68 8.74
CA VAL A 269 -12.19 -6.89 9.09
C VAL A 269 -13.62 -6.54 9.48
N ARG A 270 -14.57 -7.36 9.02
CA ARG A 270 -15.96 -7.37 9.49
C ARG A 270 -16.24 -8.76 10.03
N ARG A 271 -16.57 -8.85 11.31
CA ARG A 271 -17.02 -10.11 11.90
C ARG A 271 -18.54 -10.19 11.76
N PRO A 272 -19.10 -11.39 11.54
CA PRO A 272 -20.54 -11.55 11.61
C PRO A 272 -20.99 -11.12 13.02
N GLU A 273 -22.09 -10.39 13.07
CA GLU A 273 -22.71 -10.04 14.34
C GLU A 273 -23.01 -11.36 15.06
N ALA A 274 -22.51 -11.53 16.28
CA ALA A 274 -22.78 -12.73 17.04
C ALA A 274 -24.30 -12.84 17.14
N SER A 275 -24.89 -13.88 16.56
CA SER A 275 -26.30 -14.16 16.79
C SER A 275 -26.44 -14.29 18.30
N ALA A 276 -27.20 -13.39 18.92
CA ALA A 276 -27.67 -13.57 20.27
C ALA A 276 -28.55 -14.83 20.21
N GLY A 277 -27.93 -16.00 20.41
CA GLY A 277 -28.66 -17.24 20.61
C GLY A 277 -29.64 -17.01 21.76
N PRO A 278 -30.84 -17.61 21.72
CA PRO A 278 -31.81 -17.45 22.78
C PRO A 278 -31.12 -17.76 24.11
N VAL A 279 -31.10 -16.80 25.03
CA VAL A 279 -30.63 -17.00 26.40
C VAL A 279 -31.56 -18.05 27.01
N ALA A 280 -31.12 -19.31 26.99
CA ALA A 280 -31.83 -20.39 27.66
C ALA A 280 -31.74 -20.12 29.16
N TRP A 281 -32.79 -19.53 29.71
CA TRP A 281 -32.97 -19.38 31.14
C TRP A 281 -33.15 -20.79 31.72
N LEU A 282 -32.08 -21.38 32.28
CA LEU A 282 -32.19 -22.62 33.04
C LEU A 282 -32.93 -22.29 34.34
N PRO A 283 -34.08 -22.91 34.64
CA PRO A 283 -34.73 -22.71 35.93
C PRO A 283 -33.83 -23.25 37.04
N SER A 284 -33.58 -22.43 38.05
CA SER A 284 -32.89 -22.82 39.27
C SER A 284 -33.62 -23.99 39.92
N ALA A 285 -33.02 -25.18 39.92
CA ALA A 285 -33.50 -26.30 40.70
C ALA A 285 -33.23 -26.00 42.19
N SER A 286 -34.26 -25.55 42.89
CA SER A 286 -34.30 -25.56 44.35
C SER A 286 -34.78 -26.93 44.82
N ARG A 287 -33.91 -27.71 45.47
CA ARG A 287 -34.24 -28.63 46.55
C ARG A 287 -33.05 -28.80 47.47
#